data_AF-A0A9D1VMB1-F1
#
_entry.id   AF-A0A9D1VMB1-F1
#
_cell.length_a   1.000
_cell.length_b   1.000
_cell.length_c   1.000
_cell.angle_alpha   90.00
_cell.angle_beta   90.00
_cell.angle_gamma   90.00
#
_symmetry.space_group_name_H-M   'P 1'
#
loop_
_entity.id
_entity.type
_entity.pdbx_description
1 polymer ?
#
loop_
_entity_poly.entity_id
_entity_poly.type
_entity_poly.pdbx_seq_one_letter_code
_entity_poly.pdbx_strand_id
1 'polypeptide(L)'
;MIIQPDRESRNVNELFYEYEARRIAELNEIFGEVELTAAEKRTLIWLAGWEESTVANVISAVRKAMEAEAKRQELPPVRRTEKPPAGRKGSF
;
A
#
# COMPACT_ATOMS: atom_id res chain seq x y z
N MET A 1 4.03 0.25 13.77
CA MET A 1 5.46 0.18 13.41
C MET A 1 5.90 -1.26 13.16
N ILE A 2 6.64 -1.48 12.07
CA ILE A 2 7.32 -2.72 11.72
C ILE A 2 8.65 -2.76 12.47
N ILE A 3 8.98 -3.90 13.07
CA ILE A 3 10.18 -4.09 13.87
C ILE A 3 11.07 -5.10 13.15
N GLN A 4 12.35 -4.80 13.04
CA GLN A 4 13.32 -5.73 12.47
C GLN A 4 13.42 -6.99 13.36
N PRO A 5 13.29 -8.21 12.80
CA PRO A 5 13.45 -9.43 13.57
C PRO A 5 14.90 -9.66 13.99
N ASP A 6 15.13 -10.29 15.13
CA ASP A 6 16.46 -10.59 15.66
C ASP A 6 17.35 -11.32 14.63
N ARG A 7 18.58 -10.83 14.46
CA ARG A 7 19.54 -11.37 13.50
C ARG A 7 19.86 -12.85 13.75
N GLU A 8 20.07 -13.20 15.01
CA GLU A 8 20.46 -14.55 15.45
C GLU A 8 19.42 -15.61 15.07
N SER A 9 18.15 -15.23 15.03
CA SER A 9 17.05 -16.14 14.65
C SER A 9 17.00 -16.45 13.15
N ARG A 10 17.77 -15.73 12.31
CA ARG A 10 17.68 -15.81 10.84
C ARG A 10 18.98 -16.17 10.12
N ASN A 11 20.11 -16.19 10.83
CA ASN A 11 21.42 -16.56 10.28
C ASN A 11 21.77 -15.81 8.97
N VAL A 12 21.58 -14.48 8.96
CA VAL A 12 21.87 -13.60 7.82
C VAL A 12 23.18 -12.81 8.02
N ASN A 13 23.81 -12.44 6.90
CA ASN A 13 24.99 -11.58 6.92
C ASN A 13 24.65 -10.19 7.49
N GLU A 14 25.62 -9.55 8.13
CA GLU A 14 25.55 -8.20 8.69
C GLU A 14 25.09 -7.17 7.65
N LEU A 15 25.68 -7.17 6.45
CA LEU A 15 25.27 -6.25 5.38
C LEU A 15 23.77 -6.41 5.06
N PHE A 16 23.29 -7.64 4.91
CA PHE A 16 21.87 -7.91 4.64
C PHE A 16 20.99 -7.34 5.76
N TYR A 17 21.40 -7.55 7.01
CA TYR A 17 20.69 -7.06 8.19
C TYR A 17 20.61 -5.53 8.21
N GLU A 18 21.70 -4.82 7.90
CA GLU A 18 21.71 -3.37 7.80
C GLU A 18 20.83 -2.83 6.65
N TYR A 19 20.88 -3.48 5.48
CA TYR A 19 20.03 -3.11 4.34
C TYR A 19 18.55 -3.30 4.67
N GLU A 20 18.19 -4.42 5.31
CA GLU A 20 16.82 -4.66 5.75
C GLU A 20 16.37 -3.62 6.79
N ALA A 21 17.22 -3.25 7.75
CA ALA A 21 16.89 -2.26 8.77
C ALA A 21 16.53 -0.91 8.13
N ARG A 22 17.32 -0.45 7.15
CA ARG A 22 17.04 0.78 6.39
C ARG A 22 15.72 0.70 5.64
N ARG A 23 15.46 -0.40 4.97
CA ARG A 23 14.22 -0.62 4.23
C ARG A 23 12.99 -0.68 5.13
N ILE A 24 13.11 -1.28 6.32
CA ILE A 24 12.05 -1.25 7.34
C ILE A 24 11.79 0.19 7.81
N ALA A 25 12.83 1.02 7.94
CA ALA A 25 12.66 2.44 8.28
C ALA A 25 11.86 3.20 7.21
N GLU A 26 12.18 3.00 5.93
CA GLU A 26 11.43 3.61 4.81
C GLU A 26 9.96 3.14 4.77
N LEU A 27 9.72 1.85 5.02
CA LEU A 27 8.35 1.32 5.13
C LEU A 27 7.61 1.96 6.31
N ASN A 28 8.27 2.13 7.46
CA ASN A 28 7.66 2.80 8.61
C ASN A 28 7.36 4.28 8.33
N GLU A 29 8.13 4.95 7.49
CA GLU A 29 7.84 6.34 7.09
C GLU A 29 6.51 6.44 6.32
N ILE A 30 6.28 5.54 5.35
CA ILE A 30 5.04 5.58 4.55
C ILE A 30 3.82 5.06 5.32
N PHE A 31 3.97 4.00 6.13
CA PHE A 31 2.87 3.43 6.89
C PHE A 31 2.57 4.24 8.16
N GLY A 32 3.54 4.98 8.70
CA GLY A 32 3.36 5.86 9.85
C GLY A 32 2.62 5.18 11.02
N GLU A 33 1.47 5.74 11.38
CA GLU A 33 0.61 5.26 12.47
C GLU A 33 -0.46 4.24 12.02
N VAL A 34 -0.45 3.80 10.76
CA VAL A 34 -1.40 2.79 10.28
C VAL A 34 -1.27 1.50 11.09
N GLU A 35 -2.41 1.04 11.62
CA GLU A 35 -2.49 -0.24 12.33
C GLU A 35 -2.36 -1.41 11.37
N LEU A 36 -1.13 -1.89 11.20
CA LEU A 36 -0.85 -3.10 10.44
C LEU A 36 -1.08 -4.35 11.28
N THR A 37 -1.79 -5.30 10.69
CA THR A 37 -1.96 -6.66 11.21
C THR A 37 -0.62 -7.39 11.29
N ALA A 38 -0.57 -8.48 12.06
CA ALA A 38 0.63 -9.31 12.14
C ALA A 38 1.02 -9.92 10.78
N ALA A 39 0.04 -10.26 9.94
CA ALA A 39 0.29 -10.81 8.61
C ALA A 39 0.91 -9.77 7.68
N GLU A 40 0.38 -8.54 7.67
CA GLU A 40 0.93 -7.44 6.86
C GLU A 40 2.36 -7.09 7.30
N LYS A 41 2.62 -6.99 8.60
CA LYS A 41 3.98 -6.76 9.13
C LYS A 41 4.96 -7.83 8.64
N ARG A 42 4.58 -9.12 8.70
CA ARG A 42 5.41 -10.23 8.21
C ARG A 42 5.66 -10.13 6.71
N THR A 43 4.64 -9.80 5.92
CA THR A 43 4.79 -9.60 4.46
C THR A 43 5.74 -8.45 4.16
N LEU A 44 5.64 -7.33 4.88
CA LEU A 44 6.51 -6.16 4.68
C LEU A 44 7.95 -6.42 5.11
N ILE A 45 8.17 -7.16 6.20
CA ILE A 45 9.51 -7.64 6.60
C ILE A 45 10.09 -8.55 5.50
N TRP A 46 9.29 -9.47 4.97
CA TRP A 46 9.73 -10.34 3.88
C TRP A 46 10.12 -9.53 2.64
N LEU A 47 9.33 -8.51 2.26
CA LEU A 47 9.66 -7.58 1.17
C LEU A 47 10.95 -6.80 1.44
N ALA A 48 11.16 -6.38 2.68
CA ALA A 48 12.38 -5.70 3.10
C ALA A 48 13.64 -6.58 3.04
N GLY A 49 13.52 -7.88 2.77
CA GLY A 49 14.64 -8.78 2.51
C GLY A 49 15.10 -8.85 1.05
N TRP A 50 14.36 -8.28 0.09
CA TRP A 50 14.62 -8.46 -1.36
C TRP A 50 15.67 -7.51 -1.94
N GLU A 51 15.58 -7.08 -3.19
CA GLU A 51 16.46 -6.03 -3.71
C GLU A 51 16.01 -4.64 -3.25
N GLU A 52 16.91 -3.65 -3.31
CA GLU A 52 16.60 -2.26 -2.91
C GLU A 52 15.42 -1.68 -3.71
N SER A 53 15.34 -1.99 -5.01
CA SER A 53 14.27 -1.53 -5.88
C SER A 53 12.89 -2.11 -5.49
N THR A 54 12.84 -3.27 -4.82
CA THR A 54 11.57 -3.88 -4.41
C THR A 54 10.81 -2.95 -3.47
N VAL A 55 11.46 -2.47 -2.41
CA VAL A 55 10.84 -1.60 -1.40
C VAL A 55 10.55 -0.22 -1.98
N ALA A 56 11.47 0.35 -2.76
CA ALA A 56 11.26 1.62 -3.44
C ALA A 56 10.03 1.59 -4.37
N ASN A 57 9.85 0.50 -5.12
CA ASN A 57 8.71 0.32 -6.01
C ASN A 57 7.39 0.15 -5.24
N VAL A 58 7.39 -0.60 -4.14
CA VAL A 58 6.21 -0.75 -3.27
C VAL A 58 5.80 0.59 -2.66
N ILE A 59 6.76 1.35 -2.11
CA ILE A 59 6.51 2.69 -1.56
C ILE A 59 5.94 3.62 -2.64
N SER A 60 6.52 3.59 -3.85
CA SER A 60 6.01 4.37 -4.99
C SER A 60 4.57 4.02 -5.33
N ALA A 61 4.22 2.73 -5.37
CA ALA A 61 2.88 2.25 -5.67
C ALA A 61 1.87 2.67 -4.59
N VAL A 62 2.23 2.56 -3.31
CA VAL A 62 1.38 2.98 -2.19
C VAL A 62 1.10 4.48 -2.24
N ARG A 63 2.12 5.32 -2.46
CA ARG A 63 1.94 6.78 -2.61
C ARG A 63 0.97 7.12 -3.74
N LYS A 64 1.13 6.48 -4.91
CA LYS A 64 0.21 6.65 -6.05
C LYS A 64 -1.21 6.22 -5.72
N ALA A 65 -1.39 5.14 -4.96
CA ALA A 65 -2.70 4.68 -4.53
C ALA A 65 -3.37 5.67 -3.57
N MET A 66 -2.62 6.23 -2.60
CA MET A 66 -3.11 7.27 -1.69
C MET A 66 -3.54 8.53 -2.44
N GLU A 67 -2.72 9.00 -3.39
CA GLU A 67 -3.07 10.15 -4.24
C GLU A 67 -4.31 9.90 -5.09
N ALA A 68 -4.44 8.69 -5.65
CA ALA A 68 -5.60 8.32 -6.44
C ALA A 68 -6.88 8.26 -5.58
N GLU A 69 -6.78 7.78 -4.34
CA GLU A 69 -7.90 7.73 -3.40
C GLU A 69 -8.30 9.13 -2.91
N ALA A 70 -7.34 9.99 -2.57
CA ALA A 70 -7.62 11.38 -2.21
C ALA A 70 -8.38 12.11 -3.34
N LYS A 71 -7.94 11.94 -4.60
CA LYS A 71 -8.63 12.47 -5.78
C LYS A 71 -10.05 11.91 -5.95
N ARG A 72 -10.31 10.66 -5.56
CA ARG A 72 -11.66 10.07 -5.59
C ARG A 72 -12.57 10.68 -4.53
N GLN A 73 -12.03 10.99 -3.35
CA GLN A 73 -12.79 11.58 -2.25
C GLN A 73 -13.12 13.06 -2.49
N GLU A 74 -12.28 13.79 -3.25
CA GLU A 74 -12.56 15.17 -3.69
C GLU A 74 -13.66 15.26 -4.75
N LEU A 75 -13.97 14.16 -5.44
CA LEU A 75 -14.99 14.16 -6.49
C LEU A 75 -16.40 14.05 -5.88
N PRO A 76 -17.39 14.83 -6.36
CA PRO A 76 -18.76 14.67 -5.93
C PRO A 76 -19.25 13.25 -6.24
N PRO A 77 -20.14 12.68 -5.41
CA PRO A 77 -20.66 11.33 -5.64
C PRO A 77 -21.20 11.27 -7.06
N VAL A 78 -20.68 10.30 -7.84
CA VAL A 78 -21.14 10.05 -9.21
C VAL A 78 -22.64 9.84 -9.13
N ARG A 79 -23.41 10.86 -9.53
CA ARG A 79 -24.84 10.71 -9.76
C ARG A 79 -24.94 9.65 -10.84
N ARG A 80 -25.30 8.41 -10.46
CA ARG A 80 -25.80 7.44 -11.42
C ARG A 80 -26.93 8.16 -12.13
N THR A 81 -26.70 8.57 -13.36
CA THR A 81 -27.75 9.13 -14.20
C THR A 81 -28.84 8.07 -14.22
N GLU A 82 -29.95 8.39 -13.57
CA GLU A 82 -31.13 7.55 -13.66
C GLU A 82 -31.41 7.33 -15.14
N LYS A 83 -31.55 6.05 -15.51
CA LYS A 83 -31.85 5.62 -16.86
C LYS A 83 -33.02 6.49 -17.38
N PRO A 84 -32.92 7.12 -18.57
CA PRO A 84 -34.01 7.93 -19.09
C PRO A 84 -35.30 7.11 -19.08
N PRO A 85 -36.45 7.68 -18.66
CA PRO A 85 -37.68 6.92 -18.59
C PRO A 85 -37.96 6.33 -19.97
N ALA A 86 -38.18 5.02 -20.00
CA ALA A 86 -38.46 4.27 -21.21
C ALA A 86 -39.61 4.97 -21.96
N GLY A 87 -39.35 5.27 -23.24
CA GLY A 87 -40.21 6.09 -24.08
C GLY A 87 -41.67 5.68 -24.01
N ARG A 88 -42.54 6.68 -23.85
CA ARG A 88 -43.97 6.53 -24.10
C ARG A 88 -44.16 6.21 -25.58
N LYS A 89 -44.28 4.92 -25.91
CA LYS A 89 -44.92 4.46 -27.14
C LYS A 89 -46.44 4.41 -26.90
N GLY A 90 -47.17 5.11 -27.75
CA GLY A 90 -48.63 5.13 -27.86
C GLY A 90 -48.97 6.31 -28.76
N SER A 91 -48.88 6.16 -30.09
CA SER A 91 -49.82 5.50 -31.01
C SER A 91 -51.04 6.37 -31.31
N PHE A 92 -51.07 6.83 -32.57
CA PHE A 92 -52.16 7.35 -33.41
C PHE A 92 -53.01 8.52 -32.89
#